data_AF-A0AAV6FUL3-F1
#
_entry.id   AF-A0AAV6FUL3-F1
#
_cell.length_a   1.000
_cell.length_b   1.000
_cell.length_c   1.000
_cell.angle_alpha   90.00
_cell.angle_beta   90.00
_cell.angle_gamma   90.00
#
_symmetry.space_group_name_H-M   'P 1'
#
loop_
_entity.id
_entity.type
_entity.pdbx_description
1 polymer ?
#
loop_
_entity_poly.entity_id
_entity_poly.type
_entity_poly.pdbx_seq_one_letter_code
_entity_poly.pdbx_strand_id
1 'polypeptide(L)'
;SCELHLRTSCPQPLQPVAQVCAQGPVETRFFGRGHSFNVTGLLPYATYDLRVVSFNNMGSASSNWVTVTTLKEAPQYKQVFQIHSNLTAVFLDWTGSFDLNGPLRDYRLTESGHLLYSGFHSALHIPRTSDKTFAFQVTCTTDSGSVSSPIIRYNSVTGVGPVHPTEGGKTGLTGVLYPFHTELWFIVLMSFLGLFLLALLTGLVLRKTLSRTTCSQERPPLVPLQKRSPSYSASDSYLLAVDYFVGSHEKFAC
;
A
#
# COMPACT_ATOMS: atom_id res chain seq x y z
N SER A 1 30.84 26.95 -20.66
CA SER A 1 29.77 26.82 -19.66
C SER A 1 30.38 26.36 -18.36
N CYS A 2 29.61 26.33 -17.28
CA CYS A 2 30.04 25.84 -15.97
C CYS A 2 28.99 24.87 -15.43
N GLU A 3 29.46 23.86 -14.72
CA GLU A 3 28.65 22.92 -13.94
C GLU A 3 28.97 23.08 -12.46
N LEU A 4 27.95 23.01 -11.61
CA LEU A 4 28.11 22.85 -10.17
C LEU A 4 27.84 21.40 -9.81
N HIS A 5 28.87 20.73 -9.30
CA HIS A 5 28.79 19.35 -8.84
C HIS A 5 28.65 19.35 -7.32
N LEU A 6 27.80 18.46 -6.81
CA LEU A 6 27.57 18.25 -5.38
C LEU A 6 27.56 16.75 -5.09
N ARG A 7 28.10 16.35 -3.94
CA ARG A 7 27.95 14.99 -3.40
C ARG A 7 27.83 15.04 -1.89
N THR A 8 27.24 14.02 -1.27
CA THR A 8 27.34 13.84 0.18
C THR A 8 28.78 13.51 0.57
N SER A 9 29.27 14.21 1.59
CA SER A 9 30.62 13.99 2.10
C SER A 9 30.65 12.83 3.09
N CYS A 10 31.84 12.34 3.40
CA CYS A 10 32.06 11.40 4.50
C CYS A 10 33.44 11.74 5.08
N PRO A 11 33.56 12.01 6.40
CA PRO A 11 32.56 11.78 7.44
C PRO A 11 31.38 12.77 7.44
N GLN A 12 30.20 12.28 7.83
CA GLN A 12 29.07 13.12 8.21
C GLN A 12 29.31 13.75 9.60
N PRO A 13 28.55 14.80 9.98
CA PRO A 13 28.65 15.38 11.31
C PRO A 13 28.50 14.32 12.40
N LEU A 14 29.34 14.43 13.43
CA LEU A 14 29.41 13.43 14.49
C LEU A 14 28.06 13.26 15.20
N GLN A 15 27.69 12.01 15.39
CA GLN A 15 26.56 11.58 16.22
C GLN A 15 27.07 10.69 17.37
N PRO A 16 26.37 10.64 18.51
CA PRO A 16 26.77 9.80 19.65
C PRO A 16 26.85 8.31 19.32
N VAL A 17 26.05 7.86 18.36
CA VAL A 17 26.10 6.50 17.81
C VAL A 17 26.80 6.58 16.45
N ALA A 18 27.88 5.81 16.30
CA ALA A 18 28.63 5.76 15.05
C ALA A 18 27.73 5.24 13.92
N GLN A 19 27.62 6.02 12.85
CA GLN A 19 26.94 5.62 11.63
C GLN A 19 27.97 5.43 10.53
N VAL A 20 27.82 4.35 9.77
CA VAL A 20 28.63 4.12 8.58
C VAL A 20 28.18 5.12 7.52
N CYS A 21 29.12 5.92 6.99
CA CYS A 21 28.86 6.75 5.82
C CYS A 21 29.68 6.27 4.62
N ALA A 22 29.15 6.55 3.43
CA ALA A 22 29.86 6.45 2.18
C ALA A 22 29.70 7.79 1.45
N GLN A 23 30.70 8.15 0.65
CA GLN A 23 30.57 9.28 -0.25
C GLN A 23 29.46 8.99 -1.27
N GLY A 24 28.55 9.95 -1.44
CA GLY A 24 27.46 9.82 -2.39
C GLY A 24 27.89 9.98 -3.84
N PRO A 25 26.99 9.69 -4.79
CA PRO A 25 27.21 9.98 -6.19
C PRO A 25 27.38 11.48 -6.42
N VAL A 26 28.11 11.83 -7.47
CA VAL A 26 28.25 13.23 -7.89
C VAL A 26 27.03 13.63 -8.71
N GLU A 27 26.32 14.65 -8.25
CA GLU A 27 25.16 15.23 -8.93
C GLU A 27 25.49 16.60 -9.51
N THR A 28 25.03 16.87 -10.74
CA THR A 28 25.11 18.21 -11.34
C THR A 28 23.90 19.02 -10.90
N ARG A 29 24.10 20.01 -10.02
CA ARG A 29 23.03 20.89 -9.48
C ARG A 29 22.78 22.13 -10.34
N PHE A 30 23.73 22.48 -11.21
CA PHE A 30 23.62 23.61 -12.12
C PHE A 30 24.41 23.35 -13.40
N PHE A 31 23.89 23.83 -14.53
CA PHE A 31 24.60 23.92 -15.80
C PHE A 31 24.27 25.26 -16.47
N GLY A 32 25.28 26.07 -16.81
CA GLY A 32 25.02 27.36 -17.45
C GLY A 32 26.24 28.26 -17.63
N ARG A 33 26.02 29.57 -17.74
CA ARG A 33 27.09 30.59 -17.79
C ARG A 33 27.10 31.50 -16.55
N GLY A 34 26.25 31.21 -15.57
CA GLY A 34 26.18 31.97 -14.33
C GLY A 34 27.44 31.76 -13.48
N HIS A 35 27.78 32.78 -12.71
CA HIS A 35 28.89 32.75 -11.75
C HIS A 35 28.43 32.49 -10.30
N SER A 36 27.11 32.47 -10.07
CA SER A 36 26.50 32.17 -8.78
C SER A 36 25.28 31.26 -8.96
N PHE A 37 25.04 30.40 -7.98
CA PHE A 37 23.88 29.52 -7.94
C PHE A 37 23.55 29.19 -6.47
N ASN A 38 22.27 29.24 -6.11
CA ASN A 38 21.82 28.87 -4.77
C ASN A 38 21.36 27.41 -4.77
N VAL A 39 22.08 26.56 -4.03
CA VAL A 39 21.73 25.14 -3.90
C VAL A 39 20.66 25.00 -2.81
N THR A 40 19.52 24.43 -3.17
CA THR A 40 18.39 24.19 -2.26
C THR A 40 18.09 22.70 -2.11
N GLY A 41 17.19 22.35 -1.18
CA GLY A 41 16.80 20.96 -0.94
C GLY A 41 17.91 20.09 -0.35
N LEU A 42 18.81 20.70 0.43
CA LEU A 42 19.82 19.97 1.21
C LEU A 42 19.23 19.56 2.56
N LEU A 43 19.70 18.45 3.12
CA LEU A 43 19.30 18.04 4.46
C LEU A 43 19.96 18.95 5.50
N PRO A 44 19.27 19.27 6.60
CA PRO A 44 19.86 20.02 7.72
C PRO A 44 20.90 19.16 8.45
N TYR A 45 21.89 19.82 9.06
CA TYR A 45 23.00 19.19 9.77
C TYR A 45 23.67 18.04 9.00
N ALA A 46 23.95 18.25 7.72
CA ALA A 46 24.59 17.30 6.83
C ALA A 46 25.77 17.94 6.09
N THR A 47 26.81 17.16 5.83
CA THR A 47 28.03 17.62 5.16
C THR A 47 28.04 17.23 3.69
N TYR A 48 28.35 18.18 2.82
CA TYR A 48 28.41 18.03 1.37
C TYR A 48 29.75 18.51 0.83
N ASP A 49 30.24 17.89 -0.25
CA ASP A 49 31.34 18.42 -1.04
C ASP A 49 30.80 19.04 -2.32
N LEU A 50 31.29 20.22 -2.67
CA LEU A 50 30.94 20.94 -3.88
C LEU A 50 32.19 21.24 -4.71
N ARG A 51 32.06 21.24 -6.03
CA ARG A 51 33.08 21.76 -6.94
C ARG A 51 32.43 22.37 -8.18
N VAL A 52 33.15 23.27 -8.83
CA VAL A 52 32.74 23.85 -10.11
C VAL A 52 33.59 23.26 -11.22
N VAL A 53 32.96 22.87 -12.33
CA VAL A 53 33.64 22.43 -13.54
C VAL A 53 33.36 23.44 -14.64
N SER A 54 34.39 24.04 -15.20
CA SER A 54 34.30 24.98 -16.31
C SER A 54 34.62 24.27 -17.63
N PHE A 55 33.91 24.65 -18.69
CA PHE A 55 34.02 24.06 -20.02
C PHE A 55 34.24 25.16 -21.06
N ASN A 56 35.19 24.91 -21.95
CA ASN A 56 35.44 25.71 -23.15
C ASN A 56 35.57 24.78 -24.38
N ASN A 57 35.83 25.35 -25.56
CA ASN A 57 35.92 24.57 -26.79
C ASN A 57 37.10 23.58 -26.81
N MET A 58 38.07 23.74 -25.92
CA MET A 58 39.29 22.92 -25.84
C MET A 58 39.22 21.85 -24.74
N GLY A 59 38.23 21.88 -23.86
CA GLY A 59 38.07 20.91 -22.79
C GLY A 59 37.40 21.46 -21.54
N SER A 60 37.73 20.85 -20.40
CA SER A 60 37.18 21.23 -19.10
C SER A 60 38.25 21.31 -18.01
N ALA A 61 37.98 22.14 -17.00
CA ALA A 61 38.81 22.27 -15.81
C ALA A 61 37.93 22.34 -14.57
N SER A 62 38.25 21.52 -13.56
CA SER A 62 37.52 21.48 -12.28
C SER A 62 38.26 22.20 -11.18
N SER A 63 37.53 22.90 -10.31
CA SER A 63 38.05 23.36 -9.02
C SER A 63 38.34 22.18 -8.09
N ASN A 64 39.06 22.48 -7.00
CA ASN A 64 39.09 21.59 -5.84
C ASN A 64 37.68 21.41 -5.26
N TRP A 65 37.48 20.31 -4.54
CA TRP A 65 36.29 20.11 -3.73
C TRP A 65 36.34 21.02 -2.50
N VAL A 66 35.20 21.63 -2.18
CA VAL A 66 34.98 22.43 -0.97
C VAL A 66 33.91 21.75 -0.15
N THR A 67 34.20 21.51 1.12
CA THR A 67 33.26 20.86 2.05
C THR A 67 32.45 21.92 2.79
N VAL A 68 31.14 21.73 2.88
CA VAL A 68 30.21 22.60 3.60
C VAL A 68 29.28 21.75 4.45
N THR A 69 28.92 22.24 5.63
CA THR A 69 27.92 21.62 6.50
C THR A 69 26.72 22.55 6.59
N THR A 70 25.52 22.01 6.37
CA THR A 70 24.27 22.75 6.50
C THR A 70 23.95 23.05 7.97
N LEU A 71 23.10 24.07 8.19
CA LEU A 71 22.70 24.48 9.53
C LEU A 71 21.85 23.42 10.22
N LYS A 72 21.79 23.49 11.56
CA LYS A 72 20.93 22.65 12.38
C LYS A 72 19.48 23.17 12.32
N GLU A 73 18.53 22.26 12.46
CA GLU A 73 17.11 22.56 12.62
C GLU A 73 16.51 21.75 13.76
N ALA A 74 15.29 22.06 14.16
CA ALA A 74 14.57 21.26 15.15
C ALA A 74 14.34 19.83 14.63
N PRO A 75 14.36 18.81 15.52
CA PRO A 75 14.12 17.43 15.12
C PRO A 75 12.67 17.27 14.65
N GLN A 76 12.45 16.34 13.71
CA GLN A 76 11.14 16.09 13.12
C GLN A 76 10.75 14.63 13.26
N TYR A 77 9.48 14.38 13.59
CA TYR A 77 8.90 13.04 13.58
C TYR A 77 8.40 12.70 12.18
N LYS A 78 8.84 11.57 11.62
CA LYS A 78 8.52 11.16 10.24
C LYS A 78 7.46 10.07 10.18
N GLN A 79 7.63 9.03 11.00
CA GLN A 79 6.87 7.80 10.87
C GLN A 79 6.81 7.02 12.18
N VAL A 80 5.79 6.18 12.25
CA VAL A 80 5.52 5.30 13.39
C VAL A 80 6.68 4.35 13.63
N PHE A 81 7.12 4.28 14.90
CA PHE A 81 8.13 3.33 15.34
C PHE A 81 7.54 1.92 15.42
N GLN A 82 8.39 0.92 15.19
CA GLN A 82 7.99 -0.46 15.10
C GLN A 82 7.91 -1.09 16.49
N ILE A 83 6.87 -1.92 16.72
CA ILE A 83 6.66 -2.63 17.99
C ILE A 83 6.30 -4.07 17.68
N HIS A 84 7.09 -5.00 18.23
CA HIS A 84 6.86 -6.43 18.11
C HIS A 84 6.96 -7.08 19.48
N SER A 85 6.25 -8.17 19.73
CA SER A 85 6.37 -8.91 20.99
C SER A 85 6.43 -10.40 20.75
N ASN A 86 7.15 -11.09 21.61
CA ASN A 86 7.11 -12.55 21.74
C ASN A 86 6.52 -12.92 23.10
N LEU A 87 6.68 -14.19 23.51
CA LEU A 87 6.16 -14.69 24.78
C LEU A 87 6.79 -14.04 26.01
N THR A 88 8.03 -13.52 25.91
CA THR A 88 8.83 -13.07 27.07
C THR A 88 9.25 -11.60 26.99
N ALA A 89 9.15 -10.95 25.83
CA ALA A 89 9.67 -9.61 25.60
C ALA A 89 8.85 -8.82 24.56
N VAL A 90 8.90 -7.50 24.70
CA VAL A 90 8.44 -6.50 23.74
C VAL A 90 9.67 -5.80 23.19
N PHE A 91 9.79 -5.75 21.87
CA PHE A 91 10.84 -5.05 21.13
C PHE A 91 10.28 -3.78 20.51
N LEU A 92 10.96 -2.67 20.74
CA LEU A 92 10.64 -1.36 20.17
C LEU A 92 11.82 -0.88 19.33
N ASP A 93 11.54 -0.37 18.13
CA ASP A 93 12.55 0.20 17.23
C ASP A 93 12.05 1.51 16.61
N TRP A 94 12.72 2.60 16.96
CA TRP A 94 12.46 3.96 16.47
C TRP A 94 13.61 4.53 15.63
N THR A 95 14.50 3.69 15.10
CA THR A 95 15.68 4.08 14.30
C THR A 95 15.34 4.96 13.10
N GLY A 96 14.20 4.71 12.46
CA GLY A 96 13.73 5.47 11.29
C GLY A 96 12.62 6.47 11.58
N SER A 97 12.26 6.71 12.85
CA SER A 97 11.08 7.51 13.21
C SER A 97 11.33 9.01 13.29
N PHE A 98 12.60 9.42 13.42
CA PHE A 98 12.98 10.81 13.64
C PHE A 98 14.06 11.25 12.65
N ASP A 99 13.86 12.42 12.05
CA ASP A 99 14.96 13.19 11.46
C ASP A 99 15.57 14.06 12.56
N LEU A 100 16.83 13.81 12.90
CA LEU A 100 17.49 14.52 14.00
C LEU A 100 17.71 16.00 13.69
N ASN A 101 18.09 16.31 12.46
CA ASN A 101 18.41 17.67 11.99
C ASN A 101 19.46 18.41 12.87
N GLY A 102 20.22 17.67 13.69
CA GLY A 102 21.14 18.21 14.67
C GLY A 102 21.84 17.11 15.48
N PRO A 103 22.73 17.48 16.41
CA PRO A 103 23.36 16.54 17.34
C PRO A 103 22.32 15.96 18.31
N LEU A 104 22.23 14.62 18.37
CA LEU A 104 21.36 13.93 19.31
C LEU A 104 21.81 14.16 20.76
N ARG A 105 20.86 14.51 21.63
CA ARG A 105 21.06 14.59 23.09
C ARG A 105 20.59 13.33 23.79
N ASP A 106 19.36 12.91 23.53
CA ASP A 106 18.79 11.67 24.08
C ASP A 106 17.46 11.33 23.39
N TYR A 107 17.16 10.04 23.37
CA TYR A 107 15.83 9.50 23.22
C TYR A 107 15.26 9.18 24.60
N ARG A 108 13.98 9.51 24.80
CA ARG A 108 13.22 9.14 25.99
C ARG A 108 12.00 8.30 25.61
N LEU A 109 11.96 7.06 26.07
CA LEU A 109 10.78 6.20 25.92
C LEU A 109 9.95 6.26 27.20
N THR A 110 8.66 6.53 27.05
CA THR A 110 7.68 6.54 28.13
C THR A 110 6.59 5.49 27.89
N GLU A 111 6.07 4.92 28.97
CA GLU A 111 4.94 3.99 28.99
C GLU A 111 3.88 4.53 29.93
N SER A 112 2.71 4.85 29.38
CA SER A 112 1.62 5.47 30.14
C SER A 112 2.07 6.71 30.94
N GLY A 113 3.04 7.46 30.40
CA GLY A 113 3.64 8.65 31.03
C GLY A 113 4.85 8.38 31.94
N HIS A 114 5.17 7.13 32.24
CA HIS A 114 6.34 6.76 33.07
C HIS A 114 7.58 6.55 32.20
N LEU A 115 8.73 7.13 32.60
CA LEU A 115 9.99 6.95 31.89
C LEU A 115 10.50 5.51 32.00
N LEU A 116 10.66 4.84 30.86
CA LEU A 116 11.23 3.50 30.77
C LEU A 116 12.69 3.49 30.32
N TYR A 117 13.07 4.43 29.44
CA TYR A 117 14.43 4.49 28.90
C TYR A 117 14.82 5.92 28.58
N SER A 118 16.10 6.24 28.81
CA SER A 118 16.75 7.49 28.41
C SER A 118 18.16 7.18 27.92
N GLY A 119 18.51 7.58 26.70
CA GLY A 119 19.85 7.36 26.15
C GLY A 119 19.93 7.54 24.64
N PHE A 120 20.99 7.04 24.01
CA PHE A 120 21.25 7.25 22.58
C PHE A 120 20.76 6.11 21.67
N HIS A 121 20.39 4.97 22.24
CA HIS A 121 19.98 3.81 21.45
C HIS A 121 18.59 4.04 20.88
N SER A 122 18.41 3.58 19.65
CA SER A 122 17.16 3.70 18.90
C SER A 122 16.25 2.48 18.96
N ALA A 123 16.65 1.47 19.74
CA ALA A 123 15.88 0.24 19.94
C ALA A 123 16.03 -0.28 21.37
N LEU A 124 14.98 -0.94 21.87
CA LEU A 124 14.92 -1.45 23.23
C LEU A 124 14.12 -2.76 23.34
N HIS A 125 14.63 -3.68 24.16
CA HIS A 125 13.89 -4.86 24.60
C HIS A 125 13.38 -4.67 26.03
N ILE A 126 12.09 -4.89 26.24
CA ILE A 126 11.42 -4.78 27.54
C ILE A 126 10.85 -6.16 27.90
N PRO A 127 11.04 -6.66 29.14
CA PRO A 127 10.41 -7.91 29.56
C PRO A 127 8.88 -7.80 29.55
N ARG A 128 8.21 -8.83 29.04
CA ARG A 128 6.75 -8.95 29.10
C ARG A 128 6.37 -9.57 30.44
N THR A 129 6.03 -8.74 31.42
CA THR A 129 5.68 -9.17 32.78
C THR A 129 4.19 -9.46 32.97
N SER A 130 3.34 -8.99 32.05
CA SER A 130 1.88 -9.13 32.15
C SER A 130 1.23 -8.97 30.78
N ASP A 131 0.04 -9.56 30.61
CA ASP A 131 -0.82 -9.34 29.46
C ASP A 131 -1.56 -7.99 29.59
N LYS A 132 -0.81 -6.91 29.38
CA LYS A 132 -1.31 -5.54 29.44
C LYS A 132 -1.24 -4.85 28.08
N THR A 133 -2.09 -3.85 27.90
CA THR A 133 -1.95 -2.91 26.78
C THR A 133 -1.01 -1.79 27.23
N PHE A 134 0.10 -1.64 26.53
CA PHE A 134 1.09 -0.59 26.72
C PHE A 134 0.66 0.68 25.98
N ALA A 135 1.05 1.84 26.47
CA ALA A 135 0.91 3.13 25.78
C ALA A 135 2.28 3.79 25.63
N PHE A 136 2.95 3.54 24.51
CA PHE A 136 4.32 4.00 24.29
C PHE A 136 4.39 5.35 23.60
N GLN A 137 5.30 6.20 24.06
CA GLN A 137 5.67 7.45 23.39
C GLN A 137 7.18 7.64 23.48
N VAL A 138 7.79 7.98 22.35
CA VAL A 138 9.23 8.27 22.23
C VAL A 138 9.42 9.76 21.99
N THR A 139 10.29 10.38 22.75
CA THR A 139 10.70 11.77 22.57
C THR A 139 12.15 11.82 22.13
N CYS A 140 12.41 12.48 21.01
CA CYS A 140 13.74 12.76 20.49
C CYS A 140 14.15 14.18 20.88
N THR A 141 15.31 14.34 21.51
CA THR A 141 15.85 15.64 21.89
C THR A 141 17.20 15.87 21.21
N THR A 142 17.39 17.06 20.69
CA THR A 142 18.64 17.54 20.08
C THR A 142 19.01 18.91 20.66
N ASP A 143 20.17 19.45 20.30
CA ASP A 143 20.55 20.83 20.64
C ASP A 143 19.55 21.88 20.15
N SER A 144 18.78 21.57 19.10
CA SER A 144 17.89 22.51 18.42
C SER A 144 16.43 22.39 18.88
N GLY A 145 16.12 21.49 19.82
CA GLY A 145 14.77 21.27 20.33
C GLY A 145 14.42 19.79 20.51
N SER A 146 13.15 19.53 20.81
CA SER A 146 12.61 18.19 21.04
C SER A 146 11.33 17.96 20.24
N VAL A 147 11.09 16.71 19.85
CA VAL A 147 9.86 16.26 19.20
C VAL A 147 9.45 14.90 19.75
N SER A 148 8.16 14.69 19.96
CA SER A 148 7.61 13.42 20.46
C SER A 148 6.79 12.74 19.39
N SER A 149 6.85 11.40 19.36
CA SER A 149 5.93 10.58 18.57
C SER A 149 4.51 10.64 19.18
N PRO A 150 3.46 10.28 18.40
CA PRO A 150 2.15 10.03 18.96
C PRO A 150 2.19 8.85 19.94
N ILE A 151 1.22 8.81 20.85
CA ILE A 151 1.09 7.71 21.80
C ILE A 151 0.55 6.48 21.05
N ILE A 152 1.33 5.39 21.05
CA ILE A 152 0.97 4.13 20.39
C ILE A 152 0.49 3.14 21.44
N ARG A 153 -0.75 2.66 21.29
CA ARG A 153 -1.32 1.62 22.15
C ARG A 153 -1.01 0.24 21.58
N TYR A 154 -0.37 -0.60 22.37
CA TYR A 154 0.10 -1.91 21.93
C TYR A 154 -0.32 -3.00 22.92
N ASN A 155 -1.08 -4.00 22.45
CA ASN A 155 -1.43 -5.16 23.26
C ASN A 155 -0.42 -6.28 23.00
N SER A 156 0.27 -6.77 24.04
CA SER A 156 1.29 -7.81 23.88
C SER A 156 0.77 -9.19 23.48
N VAL A 157 -0.53 -9.45 23.62
CA VAL A 157 -1.18 -10.72 23.24
C VAL A 157 -1.64 -10.66 21.79
N THR A 158 -2.34 -9.60 21.41
CA THR A 158 -3.01 -9.48 20.10
C THR A 158 -2.22 -8.66 19.09
N GLY A 159 -1.17 -7.95 19.51
CA GLY A 159 -0.47 -6.96 18.71
C GLY A 159 -1.09 -5.56 18.79
N VAL A 160 -0.85 -4.74 17.76
CA VAL A 160 -1.17 -3.30 17.74
C VAL A 160 -2.65 -3.04 18.02
N GLY A 161 -2.93 -2.18 19.02
CA GLY A 161 -4.28 -1.70 19.35
C GLY A 161 -4.60 -0.35 18.68
N PRO A 162 -5.85 0.14 18.75
CA PRO A 162 -6.29 1.32 18.01
C PRO A 162 -5.50 2.58 18.43
N VAL A 163 -4.85 3.21 17.44
CA VAL A 163 -4.27 4.55 17.57
C VAL A 163 -5.42 5.54 17.73
N HIS A 164 -5.50 6.25 18.85
CA HIS A 164 -6.46 7.35 19.01
C HIS A 164 -5.76 8.65 18.60
N PRO A 165 -6.16 9.30 17.49
CA PRO A 165 -5.76 10.68 17.25
C PRO A 165 -6.44 11.58 18.29
N THR A 166 -5.68 12.48 18.91
CA THR A 166 -6.24 13.59 19.69
C THR A 166 -7.17 14.41 18.80
N GLU A 167 -8.34 14.76 19.34
CA GLU A 167 -9.48 15.37 18.65
C GLU A 167 -9.12 16.60 17.80
N GLY A 168 -9.63 16.63 16.56
CA GLY A 168 -9.65 17.84 15.72
C GLY A 168 -9.31 17.61 14.25
N GLY A 169 -10.06 16.77 13.52
CA GLY A 169 -9.91 16.67 12.07
C GLY A 169 -10.73 15.55 11.44
N LYS A 170 -11.72 15.93 10.64
CA LYS A 170 -12.61 15.03 9.87
C LYS A 170 -11.82 14.18 8.87
N THR A 171 -12.42 13.02 8.56
CA THR A 171 -12.08 12.01 7.54
C THR A 171 -11.04 10.97 7.96
N GLY A 172 -11.55 9.76 8.23
CA GLY A 172 -10.76 8.59 8.55
C GLY A 172 -9.88 8.17 7.38
N LEU A 173 -8.63 7.85 7.70
CA LEU A 173 -7.72 7.13 6.84
C LEU A 173 -6.78 6.32 7.73
N THR A 174 -7.02 5.01 7.68
CA THR A 174 -6.03 3.93 7.81
C THR A 174 -5.30 3.83 9.14
N GLY A 175 -5.91 3.06 10.05
CA GLY A 175 -5.19 2.30 11.05
C GLY A 175 -4.07 1.48 10.41
N VAL A 176 -3.00 1.32 11.18
CA VAL A 176 -1.72 0.69 10.83
C VAL A 176 -1.88 -0.54 9.93
N LEU A 177 -1.74 -0.28 8.62
CA LEU A 177 -1.13 -1.08 7.56
C LEU A 177 -1.29 -2.62 7.59
N TYR A 178 -2.52 -3.12 7.66
CA TYR A 178 -2.88 -4.33 6.88
C TYR A 178 -3.61 -3.85 5.63
N PRO A 179 -3.17 -4.22 4.41
CA PRO A 179 -3.94 -3.90 3.23
C PRO A 179 -5.32 -4.55 3.34
N PHE A 180 -6.41 -3.82 3.15
CA PHE A 180 -7.78 -4.36 3.23
C PHE A 180 -8.01 -5.61 2.35
N HIS A 181 -7.14 -5.84 1.35
CA HIS A 181 -7.19 -6.99 0.47
C HIS A 181 -6.64 -8.29 1.07
N THR A 182 -6.03 -8.26 2.25
CA THR A 182 -5.57 -9.46 2.97
C THR A 182 -6.62 -10.02 3.92
N GLU A 183 -7.75 -9.33 4.08
CA GLU A 183 -8.87 -9.79 4.88
C GLU A 183 -9.56 -11.00 4.23
N LEU A 184 -9.78 -12.08 5.00
CA LEU A 184 -10.42 -13.30 4.50
C LEU A 184 -11.81 -13.03 3.91
N TRP A 185 -12.57 -12.11 4.50
CA TRP A 185 -13.89 -11.73 3.98
C TRP A 185 -13.80 -11.02 2.62
N PHE A 186 -12.77 -10.21 2.38
CA PHE A 186 -12.58 -9.49 1.13
C PHE A 186 -12.12 -10.42 0.00
N ILE A 187 -11.23 -11.38 0.30
CA ILE A 187 -10.82 -12.43 -0.66
C ILE A 187 -12.02 -13.28 -1.08
N VAL A 188 -12.87 -13.65 -0.11
CA VAL A 188 -14.10 -14.38 -0.37
C VAL A 188 -15.06 -13.54 -1.23
N LEU A 189 -15.26 -12.27 -0.89
CA LEU A 189 -16.10 -11.35 -1.67
C LEU A 189 -15.62 -11.22 -3.14
N MET A 190 -14.32 -11.02 -3.34
CA MET A 190 -13.74 -10.86 -4.68
C MET A 190 -13.75 -12.16 -5.49
N SER A 191 -13.61 -13.32 -4.84
CA SER A 191 -13.75 -14.60 -5.53
C SER A 191 -15.19 -14.85 -6.00
N PHE A 192 -16.21 -14.52 -5.18
CA PHE A 192 -17.61 -14.57 -5.61
C PHE A 192 -17.91 -13.62 -6.76
N LEU A 193 -17.42 -12.38 -6.71
CA LEU A 193 -17.60 -11.41 -7.77
C LEU A 193 -16.96 -11.90 -9.09
N GLY A 194 -15.74 -12.46 -9.01
CA GLY A 194 -15.04 -13.02 -10.17
C GLY A 194 -15.77 -14.22 -10.79
N LEU A 195 -16.25 -15.15 -9.97
CA LEU A 195 -17.01 -16.32 -10.44
C LEU A 195 -18.34 -15.91 -11.07
N PHE A 196 -19.04 -14.92 -10.51
CA PHE A 196 -20.28 -14.39 -11.07
C PHE A 196 -20.06 -13.74 -12.45
N LEU A 197 -19.01 -12.92 -12.59
CA LEU A 197 -18.66 -12.32 -13.87
C LEU A 197 -18.26 -13.37 -14.91
N LEU A 198 -17.54 -14.41 -14.52
CA LEU A 198 -17.19 -15.53 -15.40
C LEU A 198 -18.43 -16.29 -15.87
N ALA A 199 -19.40 -16.54 -14.99
CA ALA A 199 -20.66 -17.18 -15.35
C ALA A 199 -21.52 -16.32 -16.30
N LEU A 200 -21.54 -14.99 -16.11
CA LEU A 200 -22.20 -14.08 -17.03
C LEU A 200 -21.51 -14.08 -18.40
N LEU A 201 -20.19 -14.06 -18.45
CA LEU A 201 -19.44 -14.09 -19.71
C LEU A 201 -19.64 -15.41 -20.46
N THR A 202 -19.57 -16.56 -19.78
CA THR A 202 -19.87 -17.85 -20.41
C THR A 202 -21.32 -17.93 -20.86
N GLY A 203 -22.27 -17.42 -20.06
CA GLY A 203 -23.68 -17.32 -20.43
C GLY A 203 -23.93 -16.42 -21.64
N LEU A 204 -23.25 -15.28 -21.75
CA LEU A 204 -23.33 -14.37 -22.89
C LEU A 204 -22.68 -14.96 -24.14
N VAL A 205 -21.54 -15.65 -23.99
CA VAL A 205 -20.89 -16.37 -25.10
C VAL A 205 -21.79 -17.50 -25.59
N LEU A 206 -22.40 -18.28 -24.68
CA LEU A 206 -23.36 -19.33 -25.01
C LEU A 206 -24.63 -18.78 -25.67
N ARG A 207 -25.18 -17.66 -25.19
CA ARG A 207 -26.29 -16.96 -25.86
C ARG A 207 -25.89 -16.43 -27.24
N LYS A 208 -24.66 -15.95 -27.40
CA LYS A 208 -24.12 -15.44 -28.67
C LYS A 208 -23.81 -16.56 -29.67
N THR A 209 -23.44 -17.76 -29.21
CA THR A 209 -23.24 -18.92 -30.07
C THR A 209 -24.55 -19.63 -30.42
N LEU A 210 -25.51 -19.75 -29.49
CA LEU A 210 -26.85 -20.31 -29.79
C LEU A 210 -27.69 -19.41 -30.71
N SER A 211 -27.62 -18.09 -30.54
CA SER A 211 -28.36 -17.15 -31.42
C SER A 211 -27.79 -17.10 -32.85
N ARG A 212 -26.58 -17.61 -33.09
CA ARG A 212 -26.01 -17.75 -34.43
C ARG A 212 -26.48 -19.00 -35.18
N THR A 213 -27.10 -19.99 -34.51
CA THR A 213 -27.47 -21.28 -35.11
C THR A 213 -28.95 -21.43 -35.49
N THR A 214 -29.76 -20.37 -35.54
CA THR A 214 -31.16 -20.47 -36.02
C THR A 214 -31.53 -19.34 -36.99
N CYS A 215 -31.09 -19.47 -38.24
CA CYS A 215 -31.82 -18.93 -39.38
C CYS A 215 -32.45 -20.13 -40.12
N SER A 216 -33.64 -20.53 -39.68
CA SER A 216 -34.48 -21.43 -40.45
C SER A 216 -35.09 -20.65 -41.62
N GLN A 217 -34.62 -20.96 -42.81
CA GLN A 217 -35.10 -20.52 -44.12
C GLN A 217 -36.64 -20.56 -44.22
N GLU A 218 -37.27 -19.38 -44.33
CA GLU A 218 -38.69 -19.25 -44.66
C GLU A 218 -38.96 -19.59 -46.15
N ARG A 219 -40.10 -20.27 -46.39
CA ARG A 219 -40.60 -20.77 -47.69
C ARG A 219 -41.04 -19.66 -48.67
N PRO A 220 -41.12 -19.94 -49.98
CA PRO A 220 -42.08 -19.30 -50.90
C PRO A 220 -43.45 -20.03 -50.96
N PRO A 221 -44.53 -19.37 -51.43
CA PRO A 221 -45.92 -19.72 -51.11
C PRO A 221 -46.58 -20.78 -52.03
N LEU A 222 -47.74 -21.26 -51.57
CA LEU A 222 -48.59 -22.34 -52.07
C LEU A 222 -49.26 -22.05 -53.43
N VAL A 223 -49.42 -23.09 -54.26
CA VAL A 223 -50.33 -23.14 -55.42
C VAL A 223 -51.49 -24.11 -55.08
N PRO A 224 -52.77 -23.79 -55.37
CA PRO A 224 -53.90 -24.63 -54.95
C PRO A 224 -54.40 -25.61 -56.04
N LEU A 225 -55.22 -26.57 -55.58
CA LEU A 225 -56.14 -27.48 -56.28
C LEU A 225 -55.55 -28.73 -56.97
N GLN A 226 -55.96 -29.93 -56.54
CA GLN A 226 -57.13 -30.61 -57.11
C GLN A 226 -57.56 -31.87 -56.32
N LYS A 227 -58.88 -32.06 -56.34
CA LYS A 227 -59.77 -33.02 -55.68
C LYS A 227 -59.71 -34.44 -56.28
N ARG A 228 -59.73 -35.49 -55.44
CA ARG A 228 -60.57 -36.70 -55.68
C ARG A 228 -60.66 -37.60 -54.43
N SER A 229 -61.91 -37.80 -53.99
CA SER A 229 -62.43 -38.84 -53.08
C SER A 229 -62.41 -40.23 -53.76
N PRO A 230 -63.00 -41.32 -53.21
CA PRO A 230 -63.63 -41.58 -51.89
C PRO A 230 -63.05 -42.87 -51.23
N SER A 231 -63.44 -43.30 -50.04
CA SER A 231 -64.54 -44.26 -49.84
C SER A 231 -64.59 -44.69 -48.37
N TYR A 232 -65.80 -44.72 -47.80
CA TYR A 232 -66.43 -45.77 -46.97
C TYR A 232 -65.54 -46.63 -46.04
N SER A 233 -65.96 -47.02 -44.84
CA SER A 233 -67.22 -46.90 -44.10
C SER A 233 -66.97 -47.23 -42.62
N ALA A 234 -67.98 -46.96 -41.79
CA ALA A 234 -68.55 -47.84 -40.77
C ALA A 234 -67.74 -49.10 -40.41
N SER A 235 -67.57 -49.50 -39.18
CA SER A 235 -68.25 -49.24 -37.91
C SER A 235 -67.39 -49.97 -36.87
N ASP A 236 -67.43 -49.59 -35.61
CA ASP A 236 -67.91 -50.51 -34.58
C ASP A 236 -67.73 -49.94 -33.18
N SER A 237 -68.65 -50.43 -32.38
CA SER A 237 -69.06 -49.95 -31.09
C SER A 237 -68.54 -50.93 -30.04
N TYR A 238 -68.27 -50.41 -28.85
CA TYR A 238 -68.09 -51.14 -27.59
C TYR A 238 -66.81 -51.99 -27.48
N LEU A 239 -65.93 -51.63 -26.55
CA LEU A 239 -65.94 -52.24 -25.21
C LEU A 239 -64.85 -51.63 -24.31
N LEU A 240 -65.24 -51.52 -23.04
CA LEU A 240 -64.43 -51.23 -21.87
C LEU A 240 -63.18 -52.11 -21.79
N ALA A 241 -62.05 -51.52 -21.44
CA ALA A 241 -61.04 -52.19 -20.61
C ALA A 241 -60.30 -51.16 -19.77
N VAL A 242 -60.39 -51.37 -18.47
CA VAL A 242 -59.72 -50.71 -17.36
C VAL A 242 -58.27 -51.23 -17.31
N ASP A 243 -57.26 -50.36 -17.28
CA ASP A 243 -56.31 -50.31 -16.14
C ASP A 243 -55.07 -49.40 -16.36
N TYR A 244 -54.79 -48.67 -15.28
CA TYR A 244 -53.53 -48.20 -14.68
C TYR A 244 -52.44 -47.42 -15.45
N PHE A 245 -52.13 -46.28 -14.80
CA PHE A 245 -50.82 -45.64 -14.57
C PHE A 245 -50.07 -45.03 -15.76
N VAL A 246 -49.96 -43.68 -15.75
CA VAL A 246 -48.74 -42.91 -15.41
C VAL A 246 -48.92 -41.45 -15.87
N GLY A 247 -48.54 -40.50 -14.99
CA GLY A 247 -48.00 -39.21 -15.43
C GLY A 247 -48.92 -38.00 -15.24
N SER A 248 -48.98 -37.46 -14.02
CA SER A 248 -49.46 -36.10 -13.80
C SER A 248 -48.46 -35.09 -14.38
N HIS A 249 -49.03 -34.19 -15.19
CA HIS A 249 -48.55 -32.84 -15.50
C HIS A 249 -48.09 -32.06 -14.25
N GLU A 250 -47.12 -31.16 -14.40
CA GLU A 250 -47.32 -29.70 -14.54
C GLU A 250 -45.96 -29.00 -14.75
N LYS A 251 -45.76 -28.33 -15.89
CA LYS A 251 -45.99 -26.89 -16.14
C LYS A 251 -45.07 -25.98 -15.32
N PHE A 252 -44.05 -25.44 -16.01
CA PHE A 252 -43.43 -24.17 -15.66
C PHE A 252 -44.16 -23.04 -16.40
N ALA A 253 -44.58 -22.04 -15.64
CA ALA A 253 -45.11 -20.78 -16.11
C ALA A 253 -43.97 -19.73 -16.19
N CYS A 254 -44.10 -18.85 -17.19
CA CYS A 254 -43.43 -17.56 -17.43
C CYS A 254 -41.90 -17.50 -17.45
#